data_AF-A0LDI5-F1
#
_entry.id   AF-A0LDI5-F1
#
_cell.length_a   1.000
_cell.length_b   1.000
_cell.length_c   1.000
_cell.angle_alpha   90.00
_cell.angle_beta   90.00
_cell.angle_gamma   90.00
#
_symmetry.space_group_name_H-M   'P 1'
#
loop_
_entity.id
_entity.type
_entity.pdbx_description
1 polymer ?
#
loop_
_entity_poly.entity_id
_entity_poly.type
_entity_poly.pdbx_seq_one_letter_code
_entity_poly.pdbx_strand_id
1 'polypeptide(L)'
;MADKRETMDEARLQTLIEAYGAQATRWPLFERQEALDLLARKPAMQAILAQAQQLDELLDAAPPALAHGALIGRLLQELPRAPRQRLFTPWWPFERVWQPALALAASVLFGVLVGLQIPDINPSEPLLAESQTMETWQLLAYGPESFTEWEP
;
A
#
# COMPACT_ATOMS: atom_id res chain seq x y z
N MET A 1 -17.24 18.33 51.37
CA MET A 1 -16.93 19.48 50.49
C MET A 1 -17.79 19.31 49.26
N ALA A 2 -18.69 20.26 49.02
CA ALA A 2 -19.78 20.14 48.06
C ALA A 2 -19.26 20.08 46.62
N ASP A 3 -19.69 19.04 45.92
CA ASP A 3 -19.52 18.81 44.48
C ASP A 3 -20.29 19.89 43.72
N LYS A 4 -19.59 20.99 43.38
CA LYS A 4 -20.08 22.01 42.48
C LYS A 4 -20.06 21.37 41.10
N ARG A 5 -21.20 20.83 40.67
CA ARG A 5 -21.43 20.59 39.24
C ARG A 5 -21.34 21.97 38.59
N GLU A 6 -20.17 22.34 38.10
CA GLU A 6 -19.98 23.56 37.34
C GLU A 6 -20.77 23.38 36.05
N THR A 7 -22.01 23.86 36.08
CA THR A 7 -22.86 23.97 34.90
C THR A 7 -22.06 24.64 33.79
N MET A 8 -22.02 24.02 32.61
CA MET A 8 -21.30 24.56 31.46
C MET A 8 -21.81 25.96 31.11
N ASP A 9 -20.98 26.95 31.37
CA ASP A 9 -21.24 28.38 31.11
C ASP A 9 -20.12 28.94 30.21
N GLU A 10 -20.32 30.12 29.63
CA GLU A 10 -19.39 30.74 28.68
C GLU A 10 -17.96 30.88 29.26
N ALA A 11 -17.84 31.26 30.53
CA ALA A 11 -16.55 31.36 31.23
C ALA A 11 -15.85 29.99 31.38
N ARG A 12 -16.62 28.92 31.61
CA ARG A 12 -16.07 27.56 31.73
C ARG A 12 -15.60 27.05 30.37
N LEU A 13 -16.40 27.28 29.33
CA LEU A 13 -16.03 26.96 27.96
C LEU A 13 -14.75 27.70 27.53
N GLN A 14 -14.64 28.99 27.84
CA GLN A 14 -13.43 29.76 27.55
C GLN A 14 -12.21 29.15 28.25
N THR A 15 -12.34 28.78 29.53
CA THR A 15 -11.28 28.11 30.28
C THR A 15 -10.87 26.78 29.62
N LEU A 16 -11.83 26.01 29.09
CA LEU A 16 -11.54 24.77 28.36
C LEU A 16 -10.77 25.05 27.06
N ILE A 17 -11.17 26.05 26.29
CA ILE A 17 -10.49 26.42 25.04
C ILE A 17 -9.07 26.91 25.33
N GLU A 18 -8.88 27.74 26.35
CA GLU A 18 -7.56 28.25 26.74
C GLU A 18 -6.63 27.15 27.29
N ALA A 19 -7.17 26.18 28.05
CA ALA A 19 -6.36 25.13 28.66
C ALA A 19 -6.05 23.96 27.71
N TYR A 20 -6.99 23.59 26.83
CA TYR A 20 -6.89 22.38 25.99
C TYR A 20 -6.79 22.66 24.49
N GLY A 21 -6.96 23.91 24.06
CA GLY A 21 -6.94 24.31 22.65
C GLY A 21 -8.28 24.09 21.94
N ALA A 22 -8.27 24.27 20.62
CA ALA A 22 -9.48 24.20 19.78
C ALA A 22 -9.99 22.76 19.54
N GLN A 23 -9.15 21.75 19.80
CA GLN A 23 -9.48 20.35 19.55
C GLN A 23 -10.39 19.78 20.66
N ALA A 24 -11.68 19.63 20.36
CA ALA A 24 -12.67 19.07 21.27
C ALA A 24 -12.31 17.65 21.77
N THR A 25 -11.53 16.88 20.99
CA THR A 25 -11.01 15.56 21.39
C THR A 25 -10.06 15.58 22.58
N ARG A 26 -9.47 16.74 22.91
CA ARG A 26 -8.59 16.95 24.07
C ARG A 26 -9.36 17.35 25.33
N TRP A 27 -10.62 17.76 25.19
CA TRP A 27 -11.42 18.21 26.32
C TRP A 27 -11.86 17.04 27.20
N PRO A 28 -12.10 17.30 28.51
CA PRO A 28 -12.58 16.28 29.44
C PRO A 28 -13.89 15.64 28.96
N LEU A 29 -13.97 14.31 29.03
CA LEU A 29 -15.09 13.53 28.46
C LEU A 29 -16.46 13.94 29.00
N PHE A 30 -16.52 14.26 30.29
CA PHE A 30 -17.75 14.65 31.00
C PHE A 30 -18.27 16.03 30.57
N GLU A 31 -17.38 16.93 30.16
CA GLU A 31 -17.71 18.33 29.83
C GLU A 31 -17.80 18.56 28.31
N ARG A 32 -17.24 17.66 27.49
CA ARG A 32 -17.14 17.82 26.04
C ARG A 32 -18.49 18.05 25.36
N GLN A 33 -19.48 17.22 25.67
CA GLN A 33 -20.77 17.29 24.98
C GLN A 33 -21.51 18.61 25.29
N GLU A 34 -21.52 19.01 26.57
CA GLU A 34 -22.13 20.27 27.00
C GLU A 34 -21.42 21.49 26.39
N ALA A 35 -20.08 21.44 26.31
CA ALA A 35 -19.28 22.49 25.69
C ALA A 35 -19.58 22.66 24.19
N LEU A 36 -19.73 21.54 23.46
CA LEU A 36 -20.12 21.56 22.05
C LEU A 36 -21.53 22.10 21.84
N ASP A 37 -22.48 21.73 22.70
CA ASP A 37 -23.85 22.25 22.66
C ASP A 37 -23.89 23.76 22.92
N LEU A 38 -23.05 24.28 23.82
CA LEU A 38 -22.92 25.72 24.08
C LEU A 38 -22.30 26.44 22.87
N LEU A 39 -21.24 25.88 22.29
CA LEU A 39 -20.60 26.41 21.07
C LEU A 39 -21.56 26.52 19.89
N ALA A 40 -22.44 25.54 19.71
CA ALA A 40 -23.45 25.57 18.64
C ALA A 40 -24.45 26.74 18.81
N ARG A 41 -24.69 27.19 20.04
CA ARG A 41 -25.68 28.23 20.37
C ARG A 41 -25.07 29.63 20.47
N LYS A 42 -23.75 29.75 20.64
CA LYS A 42 -23.06 31.01 20.94
C LYS A 42 -22.00 31.34 19.89
N PRO A 43 -22.31 32.20 18.90
CA PRO A 43 -21.35 32.56 17.84
C PRO A 43 -20.12 33.30 18.37
N ALA A 44 -20.23 34.04 19.49
CA ALA A 44 -19.09 34.69 20.12
C ALA A 44 -18.02 33.67 20.57
N MET A 45 -18.43 32.51 21.05
CA MET A 45 -17.51 31.44 21.48
C MET A 45 -16.86 30.73 20.29
N GLN A 46 -17.56 30.66 19.14
CA GLN A 46 -16.99 30.13 17.90
C GLN A 46 -15.83 31.00 17.40
N ALA A 47 -15.92 32.34 17.56
CA ALA A 47 -14.84 33.24 17.20
C ALA A 47 -13.59 33.03 18.09
N ILE A 48 -13.78 32.75 19.38
CA ILE A 48 -12.67 32.42 20.30
C ILE A 48 -12.04 31.08 19.91
N LEU A 49 -12.87 30.07 19.60
CA LEU A 49 -12.37 28.77 19.16
C LEU A 49 -11.59 28.86 17.85
N ALA A 50 -12.04 29.70 16.91
CA ALA A 50 -11.32 29.94 15.65
C ALA A 50 -9.94 30.58 15.87
N GLN A 51 -9.81 31.51 16.83
CA GLN A 51 -8.52 32.08 17.21
C GLN A 51 -7.58 31.02 17.81
N ALA A 52 -8.11 30.16 18.69
CA ALA A 52 -7.35 29.04 19.24
C ALA A 52 -6.92 28.06 18.13
N GLN A 53 -7.78 27.79 17.15
CA GLN A 53 -7.45 26.92 16.01
C GLN A 53 -6.34 27.51 15.14
N GLN A 54 -6.36 28.81 14.86
CA GLN A 54 -5.30 29.48 14.12
C GLN A 54 -3.96 29.37 14.84
N LEU A 55 -3.95 29.51 16.17
CA LEU A 55 -2.74 29.31 16.97
C LEU A 55 -2.24 27.87 16.89
N ASP A 56 -3.15 26.90 17.05
CA ASP A 56 -2.82 25.47 16.95
C ASP A 56 -2.22 25.13 15.57
N GLU A 57 -2.76 25.67 14.49
CA GLU A 57 -2.24 25.51 13.12
C GLU A 57 -0.84 26.12 12.95
N LEU A 58 -0.59 27.28 13.56
CA LEU A 58 0.74 27.89 13.56
C LEU A 58 1.77 27.06 14.34
N LEU A 59 1.34 26.42 15.43
CA LEU A 59 2.18 25.54 16.23
C LEU A 59 2.48 24.23 15.51
N ASP A 60 1.49 23.64 14.83
CA ASP A 60 1.66 22.42 14.03
C ASP A 60 2.53 22.64 12.79
N ALA A 61 2.58 23.87 12.27
CA ALA A 61 3.48 24.26 11.18
C ALA A 61 4.95 24.41 11.61
N ALA A 62 5.23 24.45 12.92
CA ALA A 62 6.60 24.56 13.41
C ALA A 62 7.38 23.26 13.12
N PRO A 63 8.64 23.35 12.63
CA PRO A 63 9.43 22.16 12.36
C PRO A 63 9.61 21.35 13.65
N PRO A 64 9.41 20.01 13.60
CA PRO A 64 9.53 19.18 14.78
C PRO A 64 10.94 19.31 15.34
N ALA A 65 11.04 19.54 16.65
CA ALA A 65 12.34 19.56 17.32
C ALA A 65 13.03 18.22 17.08
N LEU A 66 14.28 18.27 16.58
CA LEU A 66 15.11 17.08 16.39
C LEU A 66 15.21 16.34 17.74
N ALA A 67 14.53 15.21 17.83
CA ALA A 67 14.61 14.35 19.00
C ALA A 67 16.07 13.90 19.16
N HIS A 68 16.64 14.16 20.33
CA HIS A 68 18.00 13.76 20.62
C HIS A 68 18.07 12.23 20.58
N GLY A 69 19.00 11.67 19.78
CA GLY A 69 19.08 10.21 19.55
C GLY A 69 19.15 9.37 20.82
N ALA A 70 19.69 9.93 21.92
CA ALA A 70 19.70 9.31 23.24
C ALA A 70 18.29 9.10 23.84
N LEU A 71 17.34 9.99 23.57
CA LEU A 71 15.95 9.88 24.03
C LEU A 71 15.23 8.76 23.27
N ILE A 72 15.41 8.71 21.95
CA ILE A 72 14.87 7.65 21.09
C ILE A 72 15.42 6.29 21.53
N GLY A 73 16.72 6.21 21.82
CA GLY A 73 17.36 4.99 22.31
C GLY A 73 16.77 4.47 23.62
N ARG A 74 16.48 5.35 24.59
CA ARG A 74 15.82 4.96 25.85
C ARG A 74 14.38 4.51 25.62
N LEU A 75 13.64 5.24 24.78
CA LEU A 75 12.26 4.87 24.43
C LEU A 75 12.22 3.47 23.81
N LEU A 76 13.11 3.18 22.86
CA LEU A 76 13.22 1.86 22.22
C LEU A 76 13.62 0.74 23.18
N GLN A 77 14.28 1.05 24.30
CA GLN A 77 14.63 0.07 25.33
C GLN A 77 13.48 -0.18 26.31
N GLU A 78 12.68 0.84 26.61
CA GLU A 78 11.54 0.74 27.53
C GLU A 78 10.27 0.22 26.87
N LEU A 79 10.16 0.31 25.53
CA LEU A 79 9.02 -0.28 24.83
C LEU A 79 9.02 -1.81 25.04
N PRO A 80 7.91 -2.39 25.51
CA PRO A 80 7.77 -3.83 25.57
C PRO A 80 7.93 -4.35 24.14
N ARG A 81 8.99 -5.12 23.90
CA ARG A 81 9.21 -5.77 22.61
C ARG A 81 7.98 -6.64 22.34
N ALA A 82 7.12 -6.21 21.43
CA ALA A 82 6.02 -7.03 20.97
C ALA A 82 6.62 -8.40 20.60
N PRO A 83 6.04 -9.52 21.06
CA PRO A 83 6.52 -10.81 20.61
C PRO A 83 6.45 -10.76 19.09
N ARG A 84 7.58 -10.99 18.42
CA ARG A 84 7.59 -11.23 16.97
C ARG A 84 6.68 -12.43 16.76
N GLN A 85 5.39 -12.17 16.59
CA GLN A 85 4.39 -13.17 16.29
C GLN A 85 4.87 -13.72 14.96
N ARG A 86 5.44 -14.92 15.03
CA ARG A 86 5.78 -15.69 13.86
C ARG A 86 4.43 -16.02 13.22
N LEU A 87 3.97 -15.12 12.36
CA LEU A 87 2.65 -15.16 11.70
C LEU A 87 2.40 -16.50 10.98
N PHE A 88 3.45 -17.28 10.72
CA PHE A 88 3.40 -18.55 10.01
C PHE A 88 3.64 -19.78 10.89
N THR A 89 3.78 -19.65 12.22
CA THR A 89 4.09 -20.83 13.08
C THR A 89 2.91 -21.74 13.43
N PRO A 90 1.62 -21.34 13.49
CA PRO A 90 0.59 -22.28 13.92
C PRO A 90 0.27 -23.38 12.89
N TRP A 91 0.55 -23.18 11.59
CA TRP A 91 0.18 -24.11 10.50
C TRP A 91 1.37 -24.71 9.75
N TRP A 92 2.60 -24.53 10.23
CA TRP A 92 3.81 -24.98 9.52
C TRP A 92 4.39 -26.26 10.15
N PRO A 93 4.24 -27.44 9.51
CA PRO A 93 4.66 -28.72 10.08
C PRO A 93 6.17 -29.00 9.99
N PHE A 94 6.95 -28.13 9.33
CA PHE A 94 8.40 -28.35 9.18
C PHE A 94 9.19 -27.57 10.23
N GLU A 95 9.83 -28.27 11.15
CA GLU A 95 10.65 -27.67 12.23
C GLU A 95 11.86 -26.88 11.72
N ARG A 96 12.29 -27.08 10.46
CA ARG A 96 13.44 -26.40 9.85
C ARG A 96 13.09 -25.73 8.53
N VAL A 97 13.27 -24.41 8.51
CA VAL A 97 13.01 -23.50 7.36
C VAL A 97 13.86 -23.82 6.12
N TRP A 98 14.93 -24.61 6.25
CA TRP A 98 15.80 -24.98 5.13
C TRP A 98 15.24 -26.08 4.21
N GLN A 99 14.32 -26.92 4.70
CA GLN A 99 13.68 -27.97 3.90
C GLN A 99 12.82 -27.44 2.73
N PRO A 100 11.89 -26.48 2.94
CA PRO A 100 11.12 -25.89 1.83
C PRO A 100 12.00 -25.07 0.88
N ALA A 101 13.03 -24.40 1.40
CA ALA A 101 13.98 -23.65 0.59
C ALA A 101 14.74 -24.56 -0.39
N LEU A 102 15.11 -25.77 0.06
CA LEU A 102 15.74 -26.77 -0.79
C LEU A 102 14.79 -27.30 -1.86
N ALA A 103 13.52 -27.54 -1.52
CA ALA A 103 12.51 -27.99 -2.47
C ALA A 103 12.22 -26.95 -3.56
N LEU A 104 12.15 -25.66 -3.20
CA LEU A 104 12.02 -24.57 -4.17
C LEU A 104 13.26 -24.47 -5.07
N ALA A 105 14.46 -24.54 -4.50
CA ALA A 105 15.69 -24.54 -5.28
C ALA A 105 15.74 -25.73 -6.26
N ALA A 106 15.31 -26.92 -5.83
CA ALA A 106 15.22 -28.10 -6.68
C ALA A 106 14.20 -27.91 -7.82
N SER A 107 13.04 -27.31 -7.56
CA SER A 107 12.03 -27.02 -8.59
C SER A 107 12.54 -26.03 -9.63
N VAL A 108 13.28 -25.01 -9.21
CA VAL A 108 13.88 -24.02 -10.14
C VAL A 108 14.95 -24.68 -11.00
N LEU A 109 15.85 -25.47 -10.39
CA LEU A 109 16.86 -26.23 -11.13
C LEU A 109 16.23 -27.19 -12.14
N PHE A 110 15.15 -27.88 -11.75
CA PHE A 110 14.43 -28.79 -12.63
C PHE A 110 13.80 -28.05 -13.82
N GLY A 111 13.16 -26.90 -13.57
CA GLY A 111 12.59 -26.06 -14.64
C GLY A 111 13.63 -25.53 -15.62
N VAL A 112 14.79 -25.08 -15.12
CA VAL A 112 15.91 -24.61 -15.96
C VAL A 112 16.47 -25.75 -16.81
N LEU A 113 16.67 -26.93 -16.22
CA LEU A 113 17.19 -28.10 -16.92
C LEU A 113 16.25 -28.53 -18.06
N VAL A 114 14.94 -28.52 -17.81
CA VAL A 114 13.92 -28.82 -18.84
C VAL A 114 13.87 -27.73 -19.91
N GLY A 115 13.98 -26.45 -19.52
CA GLY A 115 13.99 -25.33 -20.47
C GLY A 115 15.18 -25.36 -21.44
N LEU A 116 16.35 -25.81 -20.98
CA LEU A 116 17.53 -25.98 -21.83
C LEU A 116 17.42 -27.14 -22.83
N GLN A 117 16.49 -28.07 -22.62
CA GLN A 117 16.22 -29.18 -23.54
C GLN A 117 15.21 -28.81 -24.64
N ILE A 118 14.67 -27.58 -24.64
CA ILE A 118 13.78 -27.11 -25.70
C ILE A 118 14.68 -26.67 -26.88
N PRO A 119 14.69 -27.39 -28.01
CA PRO A 119 15.44 -26.97 -29.18
C PRO A 119 14.88 -25.64 -29.72
N ASP A 120 15.75 -24.78 -30.26
CA ASP A 120 15.37 -23.49 -30.84
C ASP A 120 14.23 -23.67 -31.85
N ILE A 121 13.03 -23.18 -31.51
CA ILE A 121 11.92 -23.09 -32.44
C ILE A 121 12.25 -21.91 -33.34
N ASN A 122 12.95 -22.16 -34.46
CA ASN A 122 13.30 -21.13 -35.42
C ASN A 122 12.03 -20.68 -36.14
N PRO A 123 11.48 -19.48 -35.85
CA PRO A 123 10.21 -19.02 -36.42
C PRO A 123 10.31 -18.73 -37.93
N SER A 124 11.50 -18.86 -38.51
CA SER A 124 11.78 -18.65 -39.93
C SER A 124 11.46 -19.87 -40.80
N GLU A 125 11.37 -21.08 -40.23
CA GLU A 125 11.07 -22.29 -41.01
C GLU A 125 9.65 -22.36 -41.63
N PRO A 126 8.55 -21.97 -40.96
CA PRO A 126 7.23 -22.06 -41.59
C PRO A 126 7.08 -21.16 -42.81
N LEU A 127 7.77 -20.01 -42.85
CA LEU A 127 7.69 -19.06 -43.97
C LEU A 127 8.42 -19.57 -45.23
N LEU A 128 9.48 -20.37 -45.07
CA LEU A 128 10.21 -20.98 -46.20
C LEU A 128 9.51 -22.24 -46.73
N ALA A 129 8.81 -22.98 -45.85
CA ALA A 129 7.99 -24.11 -46.25
C ALA A 129 6.80 -23.67 -47.11
N GLU A 130 6.18 -22.53 -46.79
CA GLU A 130 5.02 -22.01 -47.53
C GLU A 130 5.40 -21.52 -48.93
N SER A 131 6.55 -20.86 -49.11
CA SER A 131 7.00 -20.42 -50.44
C SER A 131 7.32 -21.58 -51.40
N GLN A 132 7.88 -22.69 -50.90
CA GLN A 132 8.23 -23.88 -51.70
C GLN A 132 6.97 -24.60 -52.23
N THR A 133 5.91 -24.63 -51.44
CA THR A 133 4.64 -25.23 -51.87
C THR A 133 3.96 -24.42 -52.97
N MET A 134 4.12 -23.09 -52.97
CA MET A 134 3.52 -22.23 -54.00
C MET A 134 4.13 -22.45 -55.39
N GLU A 135 5.45 -22.64 -55.48
CA GLU A 135 6.14 -22.92 -56.75
C GLU A 135 5.78 -24.30 -57.32
N THR A 136 5.58 -25.30 -56.47
CA THR A 136 5.19 -26.65 -56.90
C THR A 136 3.75 -26.68 -57.43
N TRP A 137 2.83 -25.95 -56.82
CA TRP A 137 1.47 -25.80 -57.35
C TRP A 137 1.43 -25.00 -58.65
N GLN A 138 2.27 -23.97 -58.82
CA GLN A 138 2.36 -23.24 -60.08
C GLN A 138 2.94 -24.10 -61.22
N LEU A 139 3.94 -24.94 -60.96
CA LEU A 139 4.48 -25.88 -61.96
C LEU A 139 3.49 -26.99 -62.35
N LEU A 140 2.59 -27.40 -61.45
CA LEU A 140 1.52 -28.35 -61.76
C LEU A 140 0.32 -27.71 -62.47
N ALA A 141 -0.02 -26.46 -62.12
CA ALA A 141 -1.11 -25.72 -62.75
C ALA A 141 -0.72 -25.16 -64.14
N TYR A 142 0.55 -24.81 -64.32
CA TYR A 142 1.16 -24.36 -65.57
C TYR A 142 2.23 -25.38 -66.01
N GLY A 143 1.79 -26.61 -66.29
CA GLY A 143 2.67 -27.64 -66.84
C GLY A 143 3.25 -27.25 -68.21
N PRO A 144 4.47 -27.71 -68.57
CA PRO A 144 5.18 -27.30 -69.79
C PRO A 144 4.50 -27.68 -71.12
N GLU A 145 3.35 -28.34 -71.08
CA GLU A 145 2.62 -28.86 -72.24
C GLU A 145 1.49 -27.92 -72.73
N SER A 146 1.23 -26.79 -72.06
CA SER A 146 0.16 -25.86 -72.48
C SER A 146 0.56 -24.90 -73.62
N PHE A 147 1.66 -25.18 -74.32
CA PHE A 147 2.11 -24.38 -75.46
C PHE A 147 2.57 -25.25 -76.64
N THR A 148 1.69 -26.14 -77.10
CA THR A 148 1.82 -26.71 -78.44
C THR A 148 0.46 -26.75 -79.12
N GLU A 149 0.44 -26.33 -80.39
CA GLU A 149 -0.67 -26.42 -81.35
C GLU A 149 -1.62 -25.20 -81.44
N TRP A 150 -1.10 -24.12 -82.05
CA TRP A 150 -1.88 -23.33 -82.99
C TRP A 150 -0.99 -22.91 -84.17
N GLU A 151 -1.00 -23.68 -85.26
CA GLU A 151 -0.93 -23.10 -86.60
C GLU A 151 -1.70 -23.99 -87.60
N PRO A 152 -2.56 -23.39 -88.46
CA PRO A 152 -3.35 -24.08 -89.48
C PRO A 152 -2.57 -24.42 -90.76
#